data_AF-A0A8H4FIT4-F1
#
_entry.id   AF-A0A8H4FIT4-F1
#
_cell.length_a   1.000
_cell.length_b   1.000
_cell.length_c   1.000
_cell.angle_alpha   90.00
_cell.angle_beta   90.00
_cell.angle_gamma   90.00
#
_symmetry.space_group_name_H-M   'P 1'
#
loop_
_entity.id
_entity.type
_entity.pdbx_description
1 polymer ?
#
loop_
_entity_poly.entity_id
_entity_poly.type
_entity_poly.pdbx_seq_one_letter_code
_entity_poly.pdbx_strand_id
1 'polypeptide(L)'
;MKSFVQSYENNAMIDSSILIAPLVFFIAPNDPRFLNTMDRILLPPEKGGLTSTGLVYRYDTELSEDGVGGREGAFSMCTFWLVEAMTRASVYEPKYLVRAVNLFENMLSFSNHLSMFSEEIARSGEQLGNTPQAFSHLALISAAFNLDRVTEFMR
;
A
#
# COMPACT_ATOMS: atom_id res chain seq x y z
N MET A 1 -3.65 -18.77 -11.96
CA MET A 1 -3.60 -18.06 -10.67
C MET A 1 -4.47 -16.82 -10.77
N LYS A 2 -5.40 -16.57 -9.82
CA LYS A 2 -6.29 -15.39 -9.89
C LYS A 2 -5.67 -14.14 -9.23
N SER A 3 -4.72 -14.32 -8.31
CA SER A 3 -3.94 -13.26 -7.63
C SER A 3 -2.48 -13.71 -7.46
N PHE A 4 -1.57 -12.77 -7.21
CA PHE A 4 -0.23 -13.06 -6.71
C PHE A 4 -0.28 -13.46 -5.23
N VAL A 5 0.74 -14.18 -4.77
CA VAL A 5 0.88 -14.70 -3.40
C VAL A 5 2.33 -14.54 -2.93
N GLN A 6 2.55 -14.68 -1.63
CA GLN A 6 3.85 -14.46 -0.99
C GLN A 6 4.93 -15.45 -1.45
N SER A 7 4.59 -16.74 -1.60
CA SER A 7 5.53 -17.78 -2.03
C SER A 7 4.85 -18.90 -2.83
N TYR A 8 5.63 -19.73 -3.53
CA TYR A 8 5.10 -20.86 -4.29
C TYR A 8 4.47 -21.94 -3.39
N GLU A 9 4.96 -22.06 -2.17
CA GLU A 9 4.53 -23.03 -1.17
C GLU A 9 3.25 -22.56 -0.45
N ASN A 10 2.97 -21.26 -0.44
CA ASN A 10 1.82 -20.67 0.24
C ASN A 10 0.88 -19.95 -0.74
N ASN A 11 -0.15 -20.66 -1.17
CA ASN A 11 -1.16 -20.14 -2.11
C ASN A 11 -2.22 -19.23 -1.48
N ALA A 12 -2.20 -19.07 -0.16
CA ALA A 12 -3.19 -18.26 0.56
C ALA A 12 -2.64 -16.88 0.93
N MET A 13 -1.37 -16.77 1.29
CA MET A 13 -0.77 -15.54 1.81
C MET A 13 -0.48 -14.52 0.72
N ILE A 14 -0.79 -13.26 1.01
CA ILE A 14 -0.45 -12.10 0.15
C ILE A 14 0.60 -11.24 0.85
N ASP A 15 1.37 -10.52 0.04
CA ASP A 15 2.40 -9.59 0.50
C ASP A 15 2.24 -8.28 -0.27
N SER A 16 2.25 -7.15 0.43
CA SER A 16 2.03 -5.84 -0.17
C SER A 16 3.23 -5.32 -0.97
N SER A 17 4.39 -5.98 -0.93
CA SER A 17 5.52 -5.71 -1.83
C SER A 17 5.14 -5.80 -3.32
N ILE A 18 4.15 -6.62 -3.68
CA ILE A 18 3.64 -6.72 -5.06
C ILE A 18 3.09 -5.38 -5.58
N LEU A 19 2.69 -4.46 -4.70
CA LEU A 19 2.17 -3.15 -5.09
C LEU A 19 3.20 -2.31 -5.84
N ILE A 20 4.49 -2.57 -5.69
CA ILE A 20 5.54 -1.88 -6.45
C ILE A 20 5.55 -2.28 -7.94
N ALA A 21 4.99 -3.44 -8.29
CA ALA A 21 5.12 -4.02 -9.63
C ALA A 21 4.71 -3.08 -10.78
N PRO A 22 3.54 -2.41 -10.75
CA PRO A 22 3.19 -1.44 -11.79
C PRO A 22 3.94 -0.11 -11.70
N LEU A 23 4.54 0.20 -10.54
CA LEU A 23 5.34 1.42 -10.34
C LEU A 23 6.67 1.30 -11.08
N VAL A 24 7.26 0.10 -11.07
CA VAL A 24 8.53 -0.23 -11.76
C VAL A 24 8.35 -0.92 -13.11
N PHE A 25 7.15 -0.82 -13.70
CA PHE A 25 6.81 -1.35 -15.04
C PHE A 25 6.97 -2.87 -15.19
N PHE A 26 6.99 -3.61 -14.09
CA PHE A 26 7.04 -5.08 -14.12
C PHE A 26 5.72 -5.67 -14.65
N ILE A 27 4.60 -5.01 -14.35
CA ILE A 27 3.27 -5.43 -14.82
C ILE A 27 2.42 -4.23 -15.20
N ALA A 28 1.51 -4.41 -16.16
CA ALA A 28 0.52 -3.39 -16.48
C ALA A 28 -0.41 -3.18 -15.27
N PRO A 29 -0.80 -1.92 -14.95
CA PRO A 29 -1.62 -1.63 -13.77
C PRO A 29 -3.06 -2.18 -13.89
N ASN A 30 -3.48 -2.59 -15.09
CA ASN A 30 -4.77 -3.23 -15.35
C ASN A 30 -4.66 -4.76 -15.55
N ASP A 31 -3.52 -5.38 -15.26
CA ASP A 31 -3.42 -6.85 -15.32
C ASP A 31 -4.44 -7.47 -14.34
N PRO A 32 -5.32 -8.39 -14.79
CA PRO A 32 -6.36 -8.96 -13.95
C PRO A 32 -5.84 -9.62 -12.67
N ARG A 33 -4.64 -10.21 -12.70
CA ARG A 33 -4.01 -10.82 -11.52
C ARG A 33 -3.57 -9.73 -10.54
N PHE A 34 -3.04 -8.63 -11.04
CA PHE A 34 -2.66 -7.49 -10.20
C PHE A 34 -3.89 -6.86 -9.55
N LEU A 35 -4.93 -6.53 -10.34
CA LEU A 35 -6.16 -5.95 -9.82
C LEU A 35 -6.81 -6.81 -8.74
N ASN A 36 -6.93 -8.13 -8.98
CA ASN A 36 -7.45 -9.06 -7.97
C ASN A 36 -6.58 -9.10 -6.71
N THR A 37 -5.26 -8.95 -6.83
CA THR A 37 -4.36 -8.91 -5.68
C THR A 37 -4.51 -7.61 -4.90
N MET A 38 -4.58 -6.48 -5.59
CA MET A 38 -4.81 -5.16 -5.00
C MET A 38 -6.17 -5.09 -4.28
N ASP A 39 -7.23 -5.60 -4.90
CA ASP A 39 -8.55 -5.70 -4.29
C ASP A 39 -8.54 -6.59 -3.04
N ARG A 40 -7.71 -7.63 -3.03
CA ARG A 40 -7.52 -8.48 -1.86
C ARG A 40 -6.73 -7.78 -0.75
N ILE A 41 -5.66 -7.05 -1.09
CA ILE A 41 -4.88 -6.23 -0.15
C ILE A 41 -5.79 -5.21 0.55
N LEU A 42 -6.73 -4.59 -0.18
CA LEU A 42 -7.71 -3.63 0.33
C LEU A 42 -8.69 -4.21 1.36
N LEU A 43 -8.84 -5.53 1.43
CA LEU A 43 -9.67 -6.16 2.46
C LEU A 43 -9.00 -6.03 3.85
N PRO A 44 -9.80 -6.08 4.92
CA PRO A 44 -9.24 -6.11 6.25
C PRO A 44 -8.59 -7.47 6.57
N PRO A 45 -7.64 -7.53 7.53
CA PRO A 45 -6.95 -8.78 7.90
C PRO A 45 -7.89 -9.94 8.23
N GLU A 46 -9.01 -9.69 8.93
CA GLU A 46 -10.01 -10.71 9.25
C GLU A 46 -10.72 -11.30 8.01
N LYS A 47 -10.57 -10.69 6.83
CA LYS A 47 -11.03 -11.20 5.53
C LYS A 47 -9.88 -11.65 4.63
N GLY A 48 -8.68 -11.81 5.17
CA GLY A 48 -7.48 -12.23 4.45
C GLY A 48 -6.88 -11.16 3.54
N GLY A 49 -7.12 -9.88 3.87
CA GLY A 49 -6.43 -8.74 3.27
C GLY A 49 -5.34 -8.17 4.18
N LEU A 50 -4.84 -6.97 3.88
CA LEU A 50 -3.73 -6.33 4.60
C LEU A 50 -4.04 -4.90 5.05
N THR A 51 -5.27 -4.42 4.89
CA THR A 51 -5.61 -3.01 5.14
C THR A 51 -6.42 -2.84 6.43
N SER A 52 -5.93 -2.06 7.39
CA SER A 52 -6.68 -1.68 8.59
C SER A 52 -6.69 -0.17 8.76
N THR A 53 -7.88 0.43 8.90
CA THR A 53 -8.05 1.90 9.07
C THR A 53 -7.31 2.71 7.98
N GLY A 54 -7.26 2.17 6.75
CA GLY A 54 -6.55 2.82 5.64
C GLY A 54 -5.03 2.76 5.73
N LEU A 55 -4.46 1.86 6.54
CA LEU A 55 -3.03 1.58 6.58
C LEU A 55 -2.77 0.14 6.16
N VAL A 56 -1.67 -0.07 5.43
CA VAL A 56 -1.35 -1.36 4.81
C VAL A 56 -0.20 -2.04 5.56
N TYR A 57 -0.47 -3.24 6.07
CA TYR A 57 0.57 -4.13 6.60
C TYR A 57 1.35 -4.78 5.47
N ARG A 58 2.56 -5.24 5.75
CA ARG A 58 3.38 -5.93 4.75
C ARG A 58 2.83 -7.32 4.42
N TYR A 59 2.55 -8.09 5.46
CA TYR A 59 1.91 -9.40 5.45
C TYR A 59 1.20 -9.61 6.79
N ASP A 60 0.47 -10.72 6.92
CA ASP A 60 -0.07 -11.13 8.22
C ASP A 60 1.06 -11.76 9.06
N THR A 61 1.50 -11.06 10.10
CA THR A 61 2.58 -11.48 11.01
C THR A 61 2.21 -12.68 11.87
N GLU A 62 0.92 -12.99 12.05
CA GLU A 62 0.49 -14.18 12.81
C GLU A 62 0.61 -15.46 11.95
N LEU A 63 0.62 -15.30 10.62
CA LEU A 63 0.67 -16.40 9.64
C LEU A 63 2.02 -16.47 8.89
N SER A 64 2.89 -15.48 9.08
CA SER A 64 4.19 -15.35 8.41
C SER A 64 5.32 -15.27 9.42
N GLU A 65 6.21 -16.26 9.44
CA GLU A 65 7.47 -16.19 10.18
C GLU A 65 8.53 -15.47 9.34
N ASP A 66 8.79 -14.21 9.66
CA ASP A 66 9.85 -13.40 9.03
C ASP A 66 11.18 -13.41 9.81
N GLY A 67 11.19 -14.00 11.01
CA GLY A 67 12.34 -14.06 11.91
C GLY A 67 12.66 -12.76 12.66
N VAL A 68 11.85 -11.71 12.51
CA VAL A 68 12.05 -10.41 13.18
C VAL A 68 11.31 -10.39 14.52
N GLY A 69 10.10 -10.98 14.57
CA GLY A 69 9.29 -11.09 15.78
C GLY A 69 8.71 -9.77 16.29
N GLY A 70 7.60 -9.84 17.02
CA GLY A 70 6.90 -8.65 17.53
C GLY A 70 5.61 -8.34 16.78
N ARG A 71 4.88 -7.32 17.24
CA ARG A 71 3.70 -6.79 16.54
C ARG A 71 4.14 -5.62 15.68
N GLU A 72 4.24 -5.82 14.37
CA GLU A 72 4.54 -4.75 13.42
C GLU A 72 3.38 -3.76 13.33
N GLY A 73 3.72 -2.49 13.07
CA GLY A 73 2.80 -1.48 12.59
C GLY A 73 2.49 -1.66 11.11
N ALA A 74 1.59 -0.83 10.59
CA ALA A 74 1.38 -0.76 9.16
C ALA A 74 2.52 0.06 8.51
N PHE A 75 2.95 -0.34 7.32
CA PHE A 75 4.11 0.26 6.67
C PHE A 75 3.69 1.51 5.87
N SER A 76 4.35 2.62 6.14
CA SER A 76 4.09 3.88 5.44
C SER A 76 4.34 3.75 3.95
N MET A 77 5.45 3.10 3.57
CA MET A 77 5.82 2.87 2.16
C MET A 77 4.77 2.03 1.42
N CYS A 78 4.30 0.93 2.04
CA CYS A 78 3.32 0.03 1.44
C CYS A 78 1.97 0.74 1.24
N THR A 79 1.59 1.61 2.17
CA THR A 79 0.37 2.42 2.07
C THR A 79 0.46 3.41 0.91
N PHE A 80 1.59 4.10 0.73
CA PHE A 80 1.81 4.98 -0.42
C PHE A 80 1.90 4.23 -1.75
N TRP A 81 2.49 3.03 -1.77
CA TRP A 81 2.46 2.17 -2.96
C TRP A 81 1.04 1.76 -3.32
N LEU A 82 0.17 1.48 -2.35
CA LEU A 82 -1.23 1.17 -2.62
C LEU A 82 -1.96 2.37 -3.25
N VAL A 83 -1.71 3.58 -2.76
CA VAL A 83 -2.22 4.82 -3.38
C VAL A 83 -1.78 4.89 -4.84
N GLU A 84 -0.47 4.81 -5.11
CA GLU A 84 0.03 4.95 -6.48
C GLU A 84 -0.43 3.81 -7.41
N ALA A 85 -0.51 2.58 -6.91
CA ALA A 85 -1.05 1.45 -7.63
C ALA A 85 -2.51 1.68 -8.06
N MET A 86 -3.37 2.14 -7.13
CA MET A 86 -4.76 2.49 -7.42
C MET A 86 -4.85 3.64 -8.43
N THR A 87 -4.01 4.67 -8.29
CA THR A 87 -3.92 5.79 -9.24
C THR A 87 -3.57 5.33 -10.65
N ARG A 88 -2.60 4.42 -10.80
CA ARG A 88 -2.22 3.89 -12.12
C ARG A 88 -3.31 2.99 -12.69
N ALA A 89 -3.96 2.20 -11.85
CA ALA A 89 -5.10 1.36 -12.25
C ALA A 89 -6.30 2.21 -12.67
N SER A 90 -6.51 3.39 -12.08
CA SER A 90 -7.68 4.22 -12.34
C SER A 90 -7.74 4.79 -13.76
N VAL A 91 -6.61 4.85 -14.46
CA VAL A 91 -6.55 5.18 -15.89
C VAL A 91 -7.41 4.21 -16.73
N TYR A 92 -7.53 2.96 -16.28
CA TYR A 92 -8.32 1.91 -16.95
C TYR A 92 -9.62 1.57 -16.20
N GLU A 93 -9.62 1.73 -14.88
CA GLU A 93 -10.71 1.36 -13.98
C GLU A 93 -11.03 2.53 -13.02
N PRO A 94 -11.83 3.53 -13.46
CA PRO A 94 -12.01 4.81 -12.75
C PRO A 94 -12.46 4.69 -11.29
N LYS A 95 -13.07 3.56 -10.90
CA LYS A 95 -13.50 3.25 -9.53
C LYS A 95 -12.36 3.34 -8.50
N TYR A 96 -11.10 3.19 -8.92
CA TYR A 96 -9.94 3.25 -8.02
C TYR A 96 -9.52 4.67 -7.64
N LEU A 97 -9.85 5.69 -8.44
CA LEU A 97 -9.33 7.04 -8.24
C LEU A 97 -9.80 7.64 -6.91
N VAL A 98 -11.11 7.57 -6.62
CA VAL A 98 -11.68 8.13 -5.39
C VAL A 98 -11.07 7.46 -4.16
N ARG A 99 -10.82 6.14 -4.23
CA ARG A 99 -10.16 5.41 -3.14
C ARG A 99 -8.71 5.84 -2.96
N ALA A 100 -7.98 6.05 -4.06
CA ALA A 100 -6.60 6.54 -4.01
C ALA A 100 -6.50 7.92 -3.35
N VAL A 101 -7.37 8.86 -3.73
CA VAL A 101 -7.43 10.21 -3.13
C VAL A 101 -7.73 10.14 -1.64
N ASN A 102 -8.81 9.46 -1.25
CA ASN A 102 -9.20 9.36 0.17
C ASN A 102 -8.11 8.70 1.03
N LEU A 103 -7.46 7.65 0.51
CA LEU A 103 -6.38 6.97 1.21
C LEU A 103 -5.14 7.86 1.35
N PHE A 104 -4.79 8.62 0.30
CA PHE A 104 -3.68 9.55 0.32
C PHE A 104 -3.90 10.66 1.36
N GLU A 105 -5.06 11.30 1.37
CA GLU A 105 -5.41 12.34 2.35
C GLU A 105 -5.40 11.81 3.78
N ASN A 106 -5.96 10.62 4.01
CA ASN A 106 -5.90 9.95 5.31
C ASN A 106 -4.44 9.70 5.73
N MET A 107 -3.59 9.23 4.82
CA MET A 107 -2.18 8.96 5.10
C MET A 107 -1.41 10.22 5.51
N LEU A 108 -1.70 11.38 4.90
CA LEU A 108 -1.08 12.66 5.28
C LEU A 108 -1.33 13.04 6.74
N SER A 109 -2.48 12.65 7.31
CA SER A 109 -2.84 12.95 8.70
C SER A 109 -1.97 12.24 9.74
N PHE A 110 -1.25 11.18 9.36
CA PHE A 110 -0.33 10.46 10.24
C PHE A 110 1.06 11.09 10.31
N SER A 111 1.38 12.05 9.44
CA SER A 111 2.67 12.74 9.49
C SER A 111 2.86 13.47 10.82
N ASN A 112 4.11 13.57 11.29
CA ASN A 112 4.40 14.34 12.49
C ASN A 112 4.27 15.86 12.23
N HIS A 113 4.49 16.68 13.26
CA HIS A 113 4.43 18.15 13.17
C HIS A 113 5.40 18.80 12.16
N LEU A 114 6.37 18.04 11.63
CA LEU A 114 7.28 18.45 10.56
C LEU A 114 6.90 17.85 9.20
N SER A 115 5.72 17.23 9.10
CA SER A 115 5.24 16.48 7.94
C SER A 115 6.13 15.29 7.55
N MET A 116 6.82 14.69 8.53
CA MET A 116 7.70 13.55 8.30
C MET A 116 7.02 12.22 8.66
N PHE A 117 7.43 11.17 7.95
CA PHE A 117 6.99 9.79 8.16
C PHE A 117 8.13 8.89 8.66
N SER A 118 7.75 7.95 9.51
CA SER A 118 8.60 6.83 9.92
C SER A 118 8.36 5.64 9.00
N GLU A 119 9.05 4.55 9.30
CA GLU A 119 8.85 3.28 8.61
C GLU A 119 7.43 2.74 8.81
N GLU A 120 6.97 2.75 10.05
CA GLU A 120 5.72 2.14 10.47
C GLU A 120 4.80 3.11 11.22
N ILE A 121 3.51 2.77 11.23
CA ILE A 121 2.46 3.46 11.98
C ILE A 121 1.71 2.41 12.80
N ALA A 122 1.68 2.60 14.12
CA ALA A 122 0.93 1.77 15.05
C ALA A 122 -0.59 1.90 14.82
N ARG A 123 -1.37 0.95 15.34
CA ARG A 123 -2.85 1.08 15.35
C ARG A 123 -3.36 2.33 16.09
N SER A 124 -2.58 2.85 17.05
CA SER A 124 -2.83 4.12 17.75
C SER A 124 -2.61 5.36 16.86
N GLY A 125 -1.97 5.20 15.70
CA GLY A 125 -1.47 6.29 14.86
C GLY A 125 -0.07 6.76 15.22
N GLU A 126 0.55 6.19 16.25
CA GLU A 126 1.93 6.52 16.63
C GLU A 126 2.93 6.09 15.55
N GLN A 127 3.89 6.96 15.29
CA GLN A 127 5.00 6.73 14.38
C GLN A 127 6.00 5.76 15.03
N LEU A 128 6.35 4.67 14.33
CA LEU A 128 7.22 3.60 14.81
C LEU A 128 8.41 3.37 13.88
N GLY A 129 9.48 2.78 14.42
CA GLY A 129 10.66 2.39 13.66
C GLY A 129 11.55 3.57 13.29
N ASN A 130 12.21 3.48 12.14
CA ASN A 130 13.16 4.49 11.70
C ASN A 130 12.47 5.81 11.33
N THR A 131 12.97 6.95 11.83
CA THR A 131 12.42 8.28 11.58
C THR A 131 13.54 9.33 11.41
N PRO A 132 13.54 10.13 10.33
CA PRO A 132 12.68 10.01 9.15
C PRO A 132 13.09 8.85 8.25
N GLN A 133 12.11 8.07 7.79
CA GLN A 133 12.40 6.98 6.86
C GLN A 133 12.45 7.50 5.42
N ALA A 134 13.62 7.50 4.80
CA ALA A 134 13.80 8.04 3.44
C ALA A 134 12.88 7.35 2.41
N PHE A 135 12.70 6.03 2.51
CA PHE A 135 11.83 5.28 1.61
C PHE A 135 10.34 5.64 1.75
N SER A 136 9.86 5.91 2.95
CA SER A 136 8.48 6.39 3.16
C SER A 136 8.24 7.71 2.44
N HIS A 137 9.20 8.63 2.49
CA HIS A 137 9.11 9.93 1.81
C HIS A 137 9.25 9.81 0.29
N LEU A 138 10.11 8.90 -0.21
CA LEU A 138 10.20 8.61 -1.64
C LEU A 138 8.85 8.09 -2.18
N ALA A 139 8.22 7.17 -1.46
CA ALA A 139 6.91 6.64 -1.84
C ALA A 139 5.81 7.72 -1.78
N LEU A 140 5.83 8.59 -0.76
CA LEU A 140 4.94 9.76 -0.68
C LEU A 140 5.06 10.66 -1.92
N ILE A 141 6.28 11.06 -2.29
CA ILE A 141 6.53 11.97 -3.42
C ILE A 141 6.04 11.31 -4.73
N SER A 142 6.38 10.04 -4.94
CA SER A 142 5.97 9.29 -6.14
C SER A 142 4.45 9.15 -6.25
N ALA A 143 3.78 8.82 -5.14
CA ALA A 143 2.32 8.70 -5.09
C ALA A 143 1.65 10.05 -5.35
N ALA A 144 2.11 11.13 -4.70
CA ALA A 144 1.59 12.48 -4.87
C ALA A 144 1.69 12.94 -6.34
N PHE A 145 2.87 12.80 -6.94
CA PHE A 145 3.12 13.21 -8.32
C PHE A 145 2.22 12.48 -9.32
N ASN A 146 2.06 11.16 -9.17
CA ASN A 146 1.22 10.40 -10.09
C ASN A 146 -0.27 10.65 -9.86
N LEU A 147 -0.70 10.84 -8.61
CA LEU A 147 -2.09 11.15 -8.28
C LEU A 147 -2.50 12.49 -8.89
N ASP A 148 -1.69 13.53 -8.69
CA ASP A 148 -1.90 14.86 -9.25
C ASP A 148 -2.06 14.80 -10.78
N ARG A 149 -1.10 14.18 -11.47
CA ARG A 149 -1.11 14.03 -12.93
C ARG A 149 -2.37 13.34 -13.47
N VAL A 150 -2.86 12.30 -12.78
CA VAL A 150 -4.09 11.61 -13.20
C VAL A 150 -5.33 12.45 -12.90
N THR A 151 -5.37 13.13 -11.75
CA THR A 151 -6.50 14.00 -11.42
C THR A 151 -6.62 15.22 -12.33
N GLU A 152 -5.50 15.80 -12.78
CA GLU A 152 -5.51 16.87 -13.78
C GLU A 152 -5.99 16.38 -15.14
N PHE A 153 -5.57 15.18 -15.57
CA PHE A 153 -6.01 14.60 -16.84
C PHE A 153 -7.51 14.29 -16.88
N MET A 154 -8.12 14.01 -15.72
CA MET A 154 -9.55 13.70 -15.61
C MET A 154 -10.44 14.91 -15.32
N ARG A 155 -9.87 16.12 -15.15
CA ARG A 155 -10.61 17.39 -15.11
C ARG A 155 -10.93 17.88 -16.52
#